data_AF-A0A535C623-F1
#
_entry.id   AF-A0A535C623-F1
#
_cell.length_a   1.000
_cell.length_b   1.000
_cell.length_c   1.000
_cell.angle_alpha   90.00
_cell.angle_beta   90.00
_cell.angle_gamma   90.00
#
_symmetry.space_group_name_H-M   'P 1'
#
loop_
_entity.id
_entity.type
_entity.pdbx_description
1 polymer ?
#
loop_
_entity_poly.entity_id
_entity_poly.type
_entity_poly.pdbx_seq_one_letter_code
_entity_poly.pdbx_strand_id
1 'polypeptide(L)'
;MNGSGAVARYTLLELSRRRILLVFFIIGAIGIIALGGGLKVLYQVAASNPQSFASGSVDAATFNHFLELLFVSYVFQALAIFALLIAYAIGMTAIYHDLDSGSAVSIFSKPISRLAFAAGKILAAIVGLIVIVGLLALEARAVMFLFGGGLENALTGQLLAVVANAIVVMLIVLSVSTWINNILAAVVTFIYYNVVTGIIATVHMLADGGLIGNAAVRNVFDVLYWLVPHQLVSSAIRDLAKAQIEIAGGATSNQALASVPAPSGAGDIAWWGFTVLAFAGLVYYAVRRRQV
;
A
#
# COMPACT_ATOMS: atom_id res chain seq x y z
N MET A 1 32.16 6.43 13.12
CA MET A 1 31.12 5.37 13.08
C MET A 1 29.79 6.01 12.70
N ASN A 2 29.13 5.57 11.63
CA ASN A 2 27.88 6.18 11.15
C ASN A 2 26.74 5.93 12.15
N GLY A 3 26.48 6.89 13.04
CA GLY A 3 25.49 6.77 14.11
C GLY A 3 24.09 6.40 13.62
N SER A 4 23.71 6.82 12.40
CA SER A 4 22.43 6.46 11.77
C SER A 4 22.28 4.97 11.51
N GLY A 5 23.34 4.30 11.03
CA GLY A 5 23.33 2.87 10.76
C GLY A 5 23.22 2.03 12.03
N ALA A 6 23.85 2.47 13.12
CA ALA A 6 23.72 1.81 14.42
C ALA A 6 22.29 1.93 14.97
N VAL A 7 21.69 3.12 14.92
CA VAL A 7 20.29 3.35 15.31
C VAL A 7 19.34 2.52 14.45
N ALA A 8 19.58 2.45 13.14
CA ALA A 8 18.76 1.66 12.23
C ALA A 8 18.79 0.16 12.56
N ARG A 9 19.99 -0.41 12.80
CA ARG A 9 20.13 -1.83 13.18
C ARG A 9 19.45 -2.15 14.50
N TYR A 10 19.61 -1.30 15.51
CA TYR A 10 18.96 -1.49 16.80
C TYR A 10 17.44 -1.44 16.66
N THR A 11 16.93 -0.46 15.91
CA THR A 11 15.48 -0.31 15.66
C THR A 11 14.92 -1.50 14.88
N LEU A 12 15.65 -2.03 13.89
CA LEU A 12 15.24 -3.22 13.16
C LEU A 12 15.16 -4.45 14.08
N LEU A 13 16.14 -4.64 14.95
CA LEU A 13 16.12 -5.73 15.93
C LEU A 13 14.94 -5.57 16.90
N GLU A 14 14.67 -4.35 17.35
CA GLU A 14 13.52 -4.06 18.20
C GLU A 14 12.20 -4.37 17.49
N LEU A 15 12.01 -3.88 16.26
CA LEU A 15 10.84 -4.17 15.43
C LEU A 15 10.68 -5.69 15.22
N SER A 16 11.75 -6.41 14.92
CA SER A 16 11.71 -7.87 14.72
C SER A 16 11.26 -8.66 15.96
N ARG A 17 11.52 -8.13 17.17
CA ARG A 17 11.09 -8.74 18.44
C ARG A 17 9.65 -8.42 18.80
N ARG A 18 9.03 -7.42 18.16
CA ARG A 18 7.65 -7.03 18.45
C ARG A 18 6.70 -8.07 17.85
N ARG A 19 6.06 -8.85 18.75
CA ARG A 19 5.08 -9.88 18.40
C ARG A 19 3.94 -9.37 17.51
N ILE A 20 3.59 -8.08 17.61
CA ILE A 20 2.52 -7.50 16.80
C ILE A 20 2.80 -7.58 15.28
N LEU A 21 4.05 -7.39 14.85
CA LEU A 21 4.41 -7.50 13.44
C LEU A 21 4.35 -8.95 12.96
N LEU A 22 4.78 -9.89 13.81
CA LEU A 22 4.64 -11.32 13.55
C LEU A 22 3.16 -11.71 13.39
N VAL A 23 2.28 -11.18 14.25
CA VAL A 23 0.84 -11.45 14.17
C VAL A 23 0.25 -10.94 12.85
N PHE A 24 0.56 -9.71 12.44
CA PHE A 24 0.10 -9.19 11.14
C PHE A 24 0.64 -10.00 9.97
N PHE A 25 1.91 -10.43 10.04
CA PHE A 25 2.50 -11.30 9.02
C PHE A 25 1.79 -12.66 8.95
N ILE A 26 1.58 -13.32 10.09
CA ILE A 26 0.91 -14.63 10.16
C ILE A 26 -0.53 -14.54 9.64
N ILE A 27 -1.28 -13.51 10.05
CA ILE A 27 -2.66 -13.30 9.57
C ILE A 27 -2.65 -13.01 8.07
N GLY A 28 -1.70 -12.20 7.58
CA GLY A 28 -1.52 -11.93 6.16
C GLY A 28 -1.24 -13.19 5.35
N ALA A 29 -0.29 -14.00 5.82
CA ALA A 29 0.11 -15.25 5.20
C ALA A 29 -1.04 -16.26 5.14
N ILE A 30 -1.68 -16.52 6.28
CA ILE A 30 -2.86 -17.39 6.35
C ILE A 30 -3.97 -16.86 5.43
N GLY A 31 -4.20 -15.54 5.39
CA GLY A 31 -5.17 -14.92 4.51
C GLY A 31 -4.89 -15.17 3.03
N ILE A 32 -3.65 -14.99 2.58
CA ILE A 32 -3.23 -15.22 1.19
C ILE A 32 -3.37 -16.71 0.82
N ILE A 33 -2.91 -17.62 1.69
CA ILE A 33 -3.04 -19.07 1.49
C ILE A 33 -4.51 -19.48 1.44
N ALA A 34 -5.34 -19.00 2.36
CA ALA A 34 -6.76 -19.34 2.42
C ALA A 34 -7.50 -18.82 1.17
N LEU A 35 -7.17 -17.61 0.70
CA LEU A 35 -7.77 -17.02 -0.48
C LEU A 35 -7.38 -17.79 -1.75
N GLY A 36 -6.10 -18.14 -1.91
CA GLY A 36 -5.63 -18.94 -3.04
C GLY A 36 -6.13 -20.38 -3.02
N GLY A 37 -6.09 -21.05 -1.86
CA GLY A 37 -6.62 -22.40 -1.69
C GLY A 37 -8.13 -22.46 -1.92
N GLY A 38 -8.89 -21.51 -1.36
CA GLY A 38 -10.33 -21.39 -1.53
C GLY A 38 -10.73 -21.18 -2.99
N LEU A 39 -10.04 -20.28 -3.69
CA LEU A 39 -10.29 -20.05 -5.12
C LEU A 39 -9.90 -21.25 -5.99
N LYS A 40 -8.85 -22.01 -5.62
CA LYS A 40 -8.49 -23.25 -6.32
C LYS A 40 -9.55 -24.35 -6.14
N VAL A 41 -10.14 -24.47 -4.96
CA VAL A 41 -11.26 -25.40 -4.73
C VAL A 41 -12.48 -24.97 -5.52
N LEU A 42 -12.81 -23.67 -5.48
CA LEU A 42 -13.92 -23.11 -6.25
C LEU A 42 -13.72 -23.33 -7.76
N TYR A 43 -12.49 -23.20 -8.24
CA TYR A 43 -12.10 -23.57 -9.61
C TYR A 43 -12.39 -25.04 -9.92
N GLN A 44 -11.93 -25.98 -9.10
CA GLN A 44 -12.14 -27.41 -9.35
C GLN A 44 -13.64 -27.78 -9.39
N VAL A 45 -14.44 -27.15 -8.52
CA VAL A 45 -15.90 -27.33 -8.50
C VAL A 45 -16.55 -26.70 -9.73
N ALA A 46 -16.17 -25.48 -10.12
CA ALA A 46 -16.74 -24.80 -11.28
C ALA A 46 -16.36 -25.49 -12.61
N ALA A 47 -15.12 -25.95 -12.73
CA ALA A 47 -14.64 -26.71 -13.89
C ALA A 47 -15.36 -28.06 -14.04
N SER A 48 -15.85 -28.65 -12.95
CA SER A 48 -16.64 -29.89 -13.00
C SER A 48 -18.06 -29.71 -13.57
N ASN A 49 -18.58 -28.48 -13.62
CA ASN A 49 -19.91 -28.16 -14.16
C ASN A 49 -19.92 -26.82 -14.94
N PRO A 50 -19.35 -26.76 -16.16
CA PRO A 50 -19.21 -25.52 -16.91
C PRO A 50 -20.55 -24.85 -17.26
N GLN A 51 -21.62 -25.64 -17.40
CA GLN A 51 -22.95 -25.19 -17.83
C GLN A 51 -23.75 -24.46 -16.72
N SER A 52 -23.31 -24.47 -15.46
CA SER A 52 -24.04 -23.82 -14.36
C SER A 52 -23.68 -22.34 -14.15
N PHE A 53 -22.59 -21.85 -14.77
CA PHE A 53 -22.08 -20.49 -14.53
C PHE A 53 -22.24 -19.53 -15.71
N ALA A 54 -22.54 -20.02 -16.91
CA ALA A 54 -22.77 -19.18 -18.08
C ALA A 54 -23.91 -19.73 -18.96
N SER A 55 -24.82 -18.86 -19.39
CA SER A 55 -25.92 -19.15 -20.31
C SER A 55 -25.48 -19.35 -21.78
N GLY A 56 -24.23 -19.77 -21.97
CA GLY A 56 -23.60 -20.04 -23.25
C GLY A 56 -22.35 -20.90 -23.04
N SER A 57 -21.92 -21.65 -24.05
CA SER A 57 -20.72 -22.47 -24.01
C SER A 57 -19.46 -21.59 -23.95
N VAL A 58 -19.12 -21.11 -22.75
CA VAL A 58 -17.85 -20.42 -22.52
C VAL A 58 -16.74 -21.46 -22.62
N ASP A 59 -15.77 -21.19 -23.50
CA ASP A 59 -14.59 -22.03 -23.66
C ASP A 59 -13.84 -22.17 -22.33
N ALA A 60 -13.39 -23.38 -22.01
CA ALA A 60 -12.75 -23.69 -20.73
C ALA A 60 -11.48 -22.83 -20.52
N ALA A 61 -10.77 -22.48 -21.60
CA ALA A 61 -9.60 -21.62 -21.55
C ALA A 61 -9.95 -20.17 -21.14
N THR A 62 -11.04 -19.62 -21.66
CA THR A 62 -11.54 -18.28 -21.31
C THR A 62 -11.98 -18.21 -19.85
N PHE A 63 -12.67 -19.26 -19.38
CA PHE A 63 -13.06 -19.36 -17.97
C PHE A 63 -11.86 -19.47 -17.02
N ASN A 64 -10.83 -20.24 -17.39
CA ASN A 64 -9.58 -20.33 -16.63
C ASN A 64 -8.89 -18.97 -16.49
N HIS A 65 -8.80 -18.23 -17.60
CA HIS A 65 -8.15 -16.93 -17.59
C HIS A 65 -8.94 -15.91 -16.74
N PHE A 66 -10.27 -15.94 -16.78
CA PHE A 66 -11.11 -15.10 -15.91
C PHE A 66 -10.87 -15.35 -14.43
N LEU A 67 -10.80 -16.62 -14.01
CA LEU A 67 -10.55 -16.97 -12.61
C LEU A 67 -9.14 -16.58 -12.15
N GLU A 68 -8.13 -16.69 -13.02
CA GLU A 68 -6.78 -16.21 -12.74
C GLU A 68 -6.76 -14.70 -12.51
N LEU A 69 -7.42 -13.91 -13.37
CA LEU A 69 -7.53 -12.46 -13.23
C LEU A 69 -8.26 -12.07 -11.94
N LEU A 70 -9.31 -12.80 -11.59
CA LEU A 70 -10.09 -12.59 -10.37
C LEU A 70 -9.25 -12.89 -9.12
N PHE A 71 -8.50 -13.98 -9.12
CA PHE A 71 -7.54 -14.31 -8.06
C PHE A 71 -6.50 -13.19 -7.89
N VAL A 72 -5.85 -12.77 -8.97
CA VAL A 72 -4.83 -11.72 -8.95
C VAL A 72 -5.41 -10.39 -8.41
N SER A 73 -6.62 -10.02 -8.83
CA SER A 73 -7.31 -8.82 -8.33
C SER A 73 -7.54 -8.87 -6.81
N TYR A 74 -8.04 -9.99 -6.28
CA TYR A 74 -8.26 -10.13 -4.84
C TYR A 74 -6.96 -10.18 -4.04
N VAL A 75 -5.92 -10.83 -4.58
CA VAL A 75 -4.59 -10.84 -3.97
C VAL A 75 -4.00 -9.44 -3.90
N PHE A 76 -4.15 -8.63 -4.94
CA PHE A 76 -3.69 -7.23 -4.94
C PHE A 76 -4.39 -6.41 -3.86
N GLN A 77 -5.70 -6.56 -3.71
CA GLN A 77 -6.47 -5.87 -2.68
C GLN A 77 -6.06 -6.33 -1.28
N ALA A 78 -5.93 -7.64 -1.07
CA ALA A 78 -5.48 -8.19 0.21
C ALA A 78 -4.08 -7.68 0.58
N LEU A 79 -3.12 -7.74 -0.35
CA LEU A 79 -1.76 -7.22 -0.14
C LEU A 79 -1.76 -5.73 0.18
N ALA A 80 -2.57 -4.92 -0.51
CA ALA A 80 -2.70 -3.50 -0.23
C ALA A 80 -3.21 -3.23 1.19
N ILE A 81 -4.25 -3.95 1.62
CA ILE A 81 -4.80 -3.84 2.99
C ILE A 81 -3.75 -4.25 4.03
N PHE A 82 -3.08 -5.39 3.84
CA PHE A 82 -2.06 -5.84 4.80
C PHE A 82 -0.86 -4.89 4.85
N ALA A 83 -0.36 -4.42 3.70
CA ALA A 83 0.72 -3.45 3.66
C ALA A 83 0.35 -2.15 4.39
N LEU A 84 -0.90 -1.69 4.23
CA LEU A 84 -1.44 -0.54 4.94
C LEU A 84 -1.47 -0.77 6.46
N LEU A 85 -2.00 -1.90 6.93
CA LEU A 85 -2.04 -2.24 8.35
C LEU A 85 -0.64 -2.34 8.97
N ILE A 86 0.31 -2.94 8.27
CA ILE A 86 1.72 -3.02 8.67
C ILE A 86 2.34 -1.62 8.74
N ALA A 87 2.05 -0.76 7.75
CA ALA A 87 2.51 0.63 7.75
C ALA A 87 2.00 1.40 8.97
N TYR A 88 0.72 1.26 9.35
CA TYR A 88 0.20 1.82 10.59
C TYR A 88 0.92 1.27 11.83
N ALA A 89 1.08 -0.06 11.91
CA ALA A 89 1.71 -0.72 13.05
C ALA A 89 3.16 -0.25 13.26
N ILE A 90 3.96 -0.20 12.19
CA ILE A 90 5.34 0.29 12.23
C ILE A 90 5.35 1.79 12.54
N GLY A 91 4.51 2.58 11.87
CA GLY A 91 4.45 4.03 12.03
C GLY A 91 4.17 4.45 13.48
N MET A 92 3.24 3.78 14.16
CA MET A 92 2.96 4.01 15.58
C MET A 92 4.13 3.61 16.47
N THR A 93 4.80 2.50 16.18
CA THR A 93 5.74 1.90 17.15
C THR A 93 7.17 2.40 17.02
N ALA A 94 7.59 2.86 15.83
CA ALA A 94 8.99 3.12 15.54
C ALA A 94 9.62 4.23 16.39
N ILE A 95 8.90 5.34 16.61
CA ILE A 95 9.43 6.52 17.32
C ILE A 95 8.75 6.75 18.67
N TYR A 96 7.43 6.65 18.75
CA TYR A 96 6.71 7.06 19.95
C TYR A 96 7.13 6.32 21.20
N HIS A 97 7.41 5.01 21.12
CA HIS A 97 7.82 4.24 22.29
C HIS A 97 9.09 4.81 22.95
N ASP A 98 10.04 5.31 22.15
CA ASP A 98 11.26 5.91 22.67
C ASP A 98 11.01 7.30 23.27
N LEU A 99 10.04 8.03 22.71
CA LEU A 99 9.65 9.36 23.17
C LEU A 99 8.82 9.34 24.45
N ASP A 100 7.97 8.33 24.62
CA ASP A 100 7.06 8.18 25.77
C ASP A 100 7.78 7.54 26.97
N SER A 101 8.69 6.58 26.72
CA SER A 101 9.49 5.93 27.77
C SER A 101 10.58 6.81 28.38
N GLY A 102 10.82 8.01 27.84
CA GLY A 102 11.94 8.87 28.22
C GLY A 102 13.32 8.32 27.82
N SER A 103 13.38 7.15 27.17
CA SER A 103 14.64 6.56 26.69
C SER A 103 15.35 7.45 25.68
N ALA A 104 14.61 8.31 24.96
CA ALA A 104 15.16 9.34 24.09
C ALA A 104 16.18 10.24 24.81
N VAL A 105 15.96 10.62 26.08
CA VAL A 105 16.90 11.45 26.87
C VAL A 105 18.24 10.73 27.03
N SER A 106 18.21 9.43 27.35
CA SER A 106 19.40 8.60 27.52
C SER A 106 20.15 8.32 26.21
N ILE A 107 19.46 8.40 25.07
CA ILE A 107 20.04 8.24 23.74
C ILE A 107 20.72 9.54 23.31
N PHE A 108 20.09 10.69 23.59
CA PHE A 108 20.63 12.01 23.26
C PHE A 108 21.75 12.47 24.20
N SER A 109 21.92 11.86 25.36
CA SER A 109 23.10 12.08 26.21
C SER A 109 24.39 11.48 25.64
N LYS A 110 24.28 10.60 24.64
CA LYS A 110 25.41 10.08 23.86
C LYS A 110 25.71 11.00 22.67
N PRO A 111 26.93 10.98 22.10
CA PRO A 111 27.30 11.83 20.95
C PRO A 111 26.65 11.34 19.64
N ILE A 112 25.32 11.29 19.60
CA ILE A 112 24.50 10.94 18.44
C ILE A 112 23.73 12.19 18.03
N SER A 113 23.89 12.61 16.77
CA SER A 113 23.13 13.75 16.26
C SER A 113 21.64 13.40 16.18
N ARG A 114 20.76 14.39 16.46
CA ARG A 114 19.30 14.23 16.33
C ARG A 114 18.89 13.82 14.91
N LEU A 115 19.66 14.26 13.90
CA LEU A 115 19.49 13.84 12.50
C LEU A 115 19.80 12.36 12.33
N ALA A 116 20.91 11.87 12.88
CA ALA A 116 21.26 10.45 12.81
C ALA A 116 20.21 9.55 13.49
N PHE A 117 19.63 10.01 14.61
CA PHE A 117 18.52 9.32 15.26
C PHE A 117 17.28 9.25 14.37
N ALA A 118 16.77 10.40 13.90
CA ALA A 118 15.57 10.45 13.07
C ALA A 118 15.73 9.68 11.75
N ALA A 119 16.85 9.89 11.05
CA ALA A 119 17.15 9.18 9.81
C ALA A 119 17.30 7.67 10.02
N GLY A 120 17.95 7.24 11.12
CA GLY A 120 18.08 5.83 11.47
C GLY A 120 16.72 5.16 11.74
N LYS A 121 15.82 5.85 12.45
CA LYS A 121 14.45 5.38 12.72
C LYS A 121 13.60 5.27 11.45
N ILE A 122 13.65 6.29 10.59
CA ILE A 122 12.95 6.29 9.31
C ILE A 122 13.47 5.15 8.42
N LEU A 123 14.80 5.02 8.29
CA LEU A 123 15.39 3.98 7.45
C LEU A 123 15.05 2.57 7.97
N ALA A 124 15.11 2.34 9.27
CA ALA A 124 14.69 1.07 9.86
C ALA A 124 13.21 0.77 9.60
N ALA A 125 12.34 1.76 9.74
CA ALA A 125 10.91 1.62 9.49
C ALA A 125 10.64 1.26 8.01
N ILE A 126 11.28 1.96 7.06
CA ILE A 126 11.19 1.69 5.62
C ILE A 126 11.69 0.27 5.31
N VAL A 127 12.88 -0.10 5.78
CA VAL A 127 13.45 -1.44 5.54
C VAL A 127 12.57 -2.52 6.14
N GLY A 128 12.08 -2.34 7.37
CA GLY A 128 11.17 -3.29 8.02
C GLY A 128 9.88 -3.49 7.22
N LEU A 129 9.28 -2.39 6.73
CA LEU A 129 8.09 -2.45 5.88
C LEU A 129 8.36 -3.20 4.57
N ILE A 130 9.45 -2.86 3.86
CA ILE A 130 9.84 -3.51 2.60
C ILE A 130 10.03 -5.02 2.80
N VAL A 131 10.70 -5.43 3.89
CA VAL A 131 10.95 -6.85 4.18
C VAL A 131 9.64 -7.58 4.44
N ILE A 132 8.77 -7.07 5.31
CA ILE A 132 7.54 -7.78 5.68
C ILE A 132 6.57 -7.85 4.50
N VAL A 133 6.35 -6.73 3.81
CA VAL A 133 5.46 -6.69 2.63
C VAL A 133 6.05 -7.51 1.48
N GLY A 134 7.38 -7.46 1.31
CA GLY A 134 8.10 -8.28 0.33
C GLY A 134 7.93 -9.78 0.59
N LEU A 135 7.98 -10.23 1.85
CA LEU A 135 7.72 -11.63 2.21
C LEU A 135 6.29 -12.05 1.87
N LEU A 136 5.28 -11.23 2.20
CA LEU A 136 3.88 -11.49 1.82
C LEU A 136 3.70 -11.54 0.30
N ALA A 137 4.45 -10.73 -0.44
CA ALA A 137 4.40 -10.73 -1.89
C ALA A 137 5.05 -11.96 -2.53
N LEU A 138 6.15 -12.45 -1.94
CA LEU A 138 6.75 -13.72 -2.35
C LEU A 138 5.79 -14.87 -2.12
N GLU A 139 5.06 -14.87 -1.01
CA GLU A 139 4.01 -15.84 -0.74
C GLU A 139 2.86 -15.74 -1.74
N ALA A 140 2.36 -14.53 -2.03
CA ALA A 140 1.36 -14.31 -3.07
C ALA A 140 1.81 -14.85 -4.43
N ARG A 141 3.08 -14.65 -4.79
CA ARG A 141 3.67 -15.21 -6.02
C ARG A 141 3.76 -16.74 -5.97
N ALA A 142 4.12 -17.31 -4.82
CA ALA A 142 4.13 -18.76 -4.63
C ALA A 142 2.74 -19.37 -4.86
N VAL A 143 1.70 -18.72 -4.36
CA VAL A 143 0.31 -19.14 -4.56
C VAL A 143 -0.15 -18.96 -6.02
N MET A 144 0.33 -17.93 -6.73
CA MET A 144 0.04 -17.76 -8.17
C MET A 144 0.52 -18.93 -9.03
N PHE A 145 1.62 -19.61 -8.66
CA PHE A 145 2.07 -20.80 -9.40
C PHE A 145 1.03 -21.94 -9.38
N LEU A 146 0.08 -21.93 -8.44
CA LEU A 146 -1.01 -22.90 -8.41
C LEU A 146 -2.02 -22.73 -9.56
N PHE A 147 -2.00 -21.59 -10.26
CA PHE A 147 -2.93 -21.22 -11.33
C PHE A 147 -2.28 -21.19 -12.73
N GLY A 148 -1.06 -21.71 -12.89
CA GLY A 148 -0.39 -21.84 -14.18
C GLY A 148 0.59 -20.71 -14.53
N GLY A 149 0.55 -19.59 -13.80
CA GLY A 149 1.46 -18.45 -13.97
C GLY A 149 1.19 -17.65 -15.25
N GLY A 150 1.73 -16.42 -15.32
CA GLY A 150 1.56 -15.54 -16.49
C GLY A 150 1.44 -14.06 -16.15
N LEU A 151 0.89 -13.73 -14.97
CA LEU A 151 0.67 -12.34 -14.53
C LEU A 151 1.72 -11.83 -13.52
N GLU A 152 2.91 -12.41 -13.51
CA GLU A 152 3.96 -12.10 -12.52
C GLU A 152 4.49 -10.66 -12.64
N ASN A 153 4.55 -10.14 -13.86
CA ASN A 153 4.97 -8.75 -14.12
C ASN A 153 3.93 -7.76 -13.56
N ALA A 154 2.64 -8.08 -13.70
CA ALA A 154 1.56 -7.28 -13.14
C ALA A 154 1.62 -7.26 -11.60
N LEU A 155 1.88 -8.42 -10.97
CA LEU A 155 2.08 -8.51 -9.52
C LEU A 155 3.27 -7.68 -9.05
N THR A 156 4.39 -7.70 -9.79
CA THR A 156 5.60 -6.95 -9.43
C THR A 156 5.36 -5.43 -9.50
N GLY A 157 4.73 -4.94 -10.57
CA GLY A 157 4.38 -3.53 -10.71
C GLY A 157 3.41 -3.06 -9.62
N GLN A 158 2.41 -3.88 -9.30
CA GLN A 158 1.45 -3.57 -8.24
C GLN A 158 2.11 -3.59 -6.85
N LEU A 159 3.01 -4.54 -6.59
CA LEU A 159 3.73 -4.64 -5.34
C LEU A 159 4.55 -3.38 -5.06
N LEU A 160 5.26 -2.88 -6.07
CA LEU A 160 6.06 -1.65 -5.93
C LEU A 160 5.16 -0.45 -5.59
N ALA A 161 4.01 -0.31 -6.26
CA ALA A 161 3.05 0.74 -5.97
C ALA A 161 2.48 0.61 -4.54
N VAL A 162 2.12 -0.60 -4.11
CA VAL A 162 1.61 -0.88 -2.76
C VAL A 162 2.65 -0.53 -1.69
N VAL A 163 3.90 -0.97 -1.86
CA VAL A 163 4.99 -0.66 -0.93
C VAL A 163 5.25 0.85 -0.88
N ALA A 164 5.29 1.52 -2.04
CA ALA A 164 5.50 2.96 -2.11
C ALA A 164 4.39 3.74 -1.39
N ASN A 165 3.13 3.35 -1.58
CA ASN A 165 1.99 3.95 -0.88
C ASN A 165 2.05 3.69 0.63
N ALA A 166 2.37 2.46 1.03
CA ALA A 166 2.52 2.09 2.43
C ALA A 166 3.64 2.88 3.13
N ILE A 167 4.74 3.19 2.44
CA ILE A 167 5.81 4.06 2.98
C ILE A 167 5.27 5.46 3.30
N VAL A 168 4.48 6.06 2.40
CA VAL A 168 3.89 7.38 2.64
C VAL A 168 2.98 7.34 3.86
N VAL A 169 2.07 6.36 3.95
CA VAL A 169 1.19 6.22 5.11
C VAL A 169 1.99 6.06 6.40
N MET A 170 2.96 5.15 6.40
CA MET A 170 3.84 4.93 7.55
C MET A 170 4.54 6.22 7.98
N LEU A 171 5.06 7.02 7.04
CA LEU A 171 5.71 8.30 7.34
C LEU A 171 4.74 9.35 7.88
N ILE A 172 3.51 9.39 7.39
CA ILE A 172 2.47 10.27 7.93
C ILE A 172 2.19 9.87 9.38
N VAL A 173 1.88 8.59 9.65
CA VAL A 173 1.62 8.10 11.01
C VAL A 173 2.80 8.40 11.93
N LEU A 174 4.01 8.10 11.46
CA LEU A 174 5.24 8.30 12.21
C LEU A 174 5.48 9.79 12.51
N SER A 175 5.21 10.69 11.57
CA SER A 175 5.28 12.14 11.79
C SER A 175 4.26 12.63 12.81
N VAL A 176 3.00 12.22 12.68
CA VAL A 176 1.91 12.64 13.57
C VAL A 176 2.12 12.08 14.98
N SER A 177 2.65 10.85 15.10
CA SER A 177 2.98 10.22 16.40
C SER A 177 4.03 10.98 17.21
N THR A 178 4.78 11.90 16.59
CA THR A 178 5.74 12.73 17.33
C THR A 178 5.06 13.84 18.14
N TRP A 179 3.82 14.22 17.80
CA TRP A 179 3.08 15.32 18.42
C TRP A 179 1.91 14.87 19.27
N ILE A 180 1.27 13.76 18.92
CA ILE A 180 0.09 13.23 19.63
C ILE A 180 0.27 11.75 20.00
N ASN A 181 -0.65 11.22 20.81
CA ASN A 181 -0.67 9.81 21.18
C ASN A 181 -0.71 8.91 19.92
N ASN A 182 0.05 7.82 19.94
CA ASN A 182 0.09 6.80 18.91
C ASN A 182 -1.26 6.37 18.33
N ILE A 183 -2.22 6.06 19.19
CA ILE A 183 -3.52 5.56 18.74
C ILE A 183 -4.25 6.67 17.99
N LEU A 184 -4.22 7.89 18.52
CA LEU A 184 -4.80 9.06 17.86
C LEU A 184 -4.09 9.39 16.54
N ALA A 185 -2.75 9.26 16.49
CA ALA A 185 -1.98 9.46 15.27
C ALA A 185 -2.41 8.49 14.16
N ALA A 186 -2.60 7.21 14.48
CA ALA A 186 -3.09 6.24 13.52
C ALA A 186 -4.52 6.53 13.07
N VAL A 187 -5.44 6.84 14.00
CA VAL A 187 -6.84 7.15 13.66
C VAL A 187 -6.94 8.41 12.78
N VAL A 188 -6.25 9.49 13.15
CA VAL A 188 -6.24 10.73 12.37
C VAL A 188 -5.64 10.49 10.99
N THR A 189 -4.53 9.75 10.92
CA THR A 189 -3.91 9.40 9.62
C THR A 189 -4.81 8.48 8.80
N PHE A 190 -5.57 7.59 9.43
CA PHE A 190 -6.55 6.73 8.75
C PHE A 190 -7.66 7.56 8.11
N ILE A 191 -8.25 8.50 8.85
CA ILE A 191 -9.28 9.41 8.34
C ILE A 191 -8.69 10.29 7.23
N TYR A 192 -7.53 10.90 7.46
CA TYR A 192 -6.89 11.76 6.47
C TYR A 192 -6.57 11.01 5.16
N TYR A 193 -5.84 9.90 5.25
CA TYR A 193 -5.33 9.20 4.07
C TYR A 193 -6.34 8.28 3.37
N ASN A 194 -7.25 7.61 4.10
CA ASN A 194 -8.19 6.69 3.45
C ASN A 194 -9.51 7.37 3.10
N VAL A 195 -9.95 8.33 3.92
CA VAL A 195 -11.24 9.00 3.70
C VAL A 195 -11.06 10.29 2.91
N VAL A 196 -10.27 11.25 3.43
CA VAL A 196 -10.17 12.58 2.80
C VAL A 196 -9.46 12.50 1.45
N THR A 197 -8.24 11.96 1.39
CA THR A 197 -7.52 11.88 0.12
C THR A 197 -8.16 10.87 -0.84
N GLY A 198 -8.75 9.79 -0.31
CA GLY A 198 -9.51 8.81 -1.10
C GLY A 198 -10.72 9.42 -1.82
N ILE A 199 -11.50 10.26 -1.12
CA ILE A 199 -12.62 10.98 -1.74
C ILE A 199 -12.11 11.97 -2.79
N ILE A 200 -11.08 12.77 -2.47
CA ILE A 200 -10.52 13.75 -3.40
C ILE A 200 -10.03 13.06 -4.68
N ALA A 201 -9.28 11.96 -4.56
CA ALA A 201 -8.79 11.20 -5.70
C ALA A 201 -9.93 10.60 -6.52
N THR A 202 -10.96 10.04 -5.87
CA THR A 202 -12.12 9.47 -6.56
C THR A 202 -12.88 10.53 -7.35
N VAL A 203 -13.13 11.70 -6.74
CA VAL A 203 -13.86 12.78 -7.43
C VAL A 203 -13.02 13.38 -8.56
N HIS A 204 -11.71 13.53 -8.38
CA HIS A 204 -10.81 13.97 -9.45
C HIS A 204 -10.84 12.99 -10.64
N MET A 205 -10.79 11.68 -10.39
CA MET A 205 -10.95 10.67 -11.46
C MET A 205 -12.30 10.75 -12.18
N LEU A 206 -13.40 10.97 -11.45
CA LEU A 206 -14.72 11.15 -12.05
C LEU A 206 -14.81 12.44 -12.88
N ALA A 207 -14.15 13.51 -12.43
CA ALA A 207 -14.08 14.78 -13.15
C ALA A 207 -13.30 14.63 -14.47
N ASP A 208 -12.15 13.95 -14.44
CA ASP A 208 -11.34 13.68 -15.62
C ASP A 208 -12.00 12.68 -16.59
N GLY A 209 -12.80 11.75 -16.08
CA GLY A 209 -13.62 10.84 -16.88
C GLY A 209 -14.77 11.52 -17.64
N GLY A 210 -14.95 12.83 -17.49
CA GLY A 210 -15.99 13.61 -18.18
C GLY A 210 -17.40 13.41 -17.61
N LEU A 211 -17.54 12.77 -16.44
CA LEU A 211 -18.83 12.57 -15.77
C LEU A 211 -19.31 13.85 -15.07
N ILE A 212 -18.38 14.75 -14.71
CA ILE A 212 -18.69 16.06 -14.14
C ILE A 212 -18.53 17.12 -15.23
N GLY A 213 -19.65 17.57 -15.80
CA GLY A 213 -19.66 18.57 -16.88
C GLY A 213 -19.29 20.00 -16.48
N ASN A 214 -18.90 20.26 -15.22
CA ASN A 214 -18.59 21.59 -14.72
C ASN A 214 -17.07 21.81 -14.57
N ALA A 215 -16.51 22.67 -15.42
CA ALA A 215 -15.08 23.01 -15.43
C ALA A 215 -14.58 23.64 -14.11
N ALA A 216 -15.44 24.38 -13.39
CA ALA A 216 -15.06 24.97 -12.11
C ALA A 216 -14.87 23.89 -11.03
N VAL A 217 -15.76 22.89 -11.01
CA VAL A 217 -15.64 21.75 -10.08
C VAL A 217 -14.37 20.95 -10.39
N ARG A 218 -14.10 20.69 -11.67
CA ARG A 218 -12.85 20.03 -12.10
C ARG A 218 -11.62 20.77 -11.59
N ASN A 219 -11.50 22.07 -11.85
CA ASN A 219 -10.34 22.86 -11.42
C ASN A 219 -10.14 22.85 -9.90
N VAL A 220 -11.23 22.87 -9.11
CA VAL A 220 -11.13 22.78 -7.64
C VAL A 220 -10.57 21.42 -7.22
N PHE A 221 -11.08 20.32 -7.78
CA PHE A 221 -10.59 18.98 -7.46
C PHE A 221 -9.18 18.71 -7.98
N ASP A 222 -8.78 19.33 -9.09
CA ASP A 222 -7.40 19.26 -9.60
C ASP A 222 -6.43 19.90 -8.59
N VAL A 223 -6.75 21.09 -8.07
CA VAL A 223 -5.93 21.75 -7.04
C VAL A 223 -5.91 20.94 -5.75
N LEU A 224 -7.05 20.40 -5.32
CA LEU A 224 -7.12 19.57 -4.11
C LEU A 224 -6.33 18.26 -4.26
N TYR A 225 -6.34 17.64 -5.45
CA TYR A 225 -5.62 16.40 -5.73
C TYR A 225 -4.10 16.57 -5.58
N TRP A 226 -3.56 17.71 -6.00
CA TRP A 226 -2.14 18.05 -5.83
C TRP A 226 -1.80 18.63 -4.44
N LEU A 227 -2.79 18.93 -3.59
CA LEU A 227 -2.54 19.38 -2.22
C LEU A 227 -2.32 18.19 -1.27
N VAL A 228 -2.88 17.03 -1.61
CA VAL A 228 -2.92 15.85 -0.73
C VAL A 228 -2.03 14.72 -1.25
N PRO A 229 -1.52 13.85 -0.36
CA PRO A 229 -0.83 12.64 -0.80
C PRO A 229 -1.84 11.69 -1.45
N HIS A 230 -1.66 11.44 -2.75
CA HIS A 230 -2.46 10.48 -3.52
C HIS A 230 -1.68 9.18 -3.76
N GLN A 231 -2.43 8.11 -4.04
CA GLN A 231 -1.88 6.77 -4.22
C GLN A 231 -1.25 6.60 -5.60
N LEU A 232 -0.07 6.00 -5.64
CA LEU A 232 0.50 5.48 -6.88
C LEU A 232 -0.30 4.27 -7.35
N VAL A 233 -0.63 4.25 -8.63
CA VAL A 233 -1.41 3.20 -9.29
C VAL A 233 -0.53 2.52 -10.33
N SER A 234 -0.45 1.20 -10.29
CA SER A 234 0.23 0.41 -11.31
C SER A 234 -0.63 0.24 -12.57
N SER A 235 0.02 0.09 -13.74
CA SER A 235 -0.67 -0.29 -14.98
C SER A 235 -1.40 -1.63 -14.87
N ALA A 236 -0.93 -2.51 -13.98
CA ALA A 236 -1.50 -3.81 -13.70
C ALA A 236 -3.02 -3.78 -13.47
N ILE A 237 -3.53 -2.81 -12.72
CA ILE A 237 -4.98 -2.71 -12.42
C ILE A 237 -5.78 -2.45 -13.71
N ARG A 238 -5.28 -1.56 -14.56
CA ARG A 238 -5.95 -1.21 -15.82
C ARG A 238 -5.83 -2.33 -16.85
N ASP A 239 -4.71 -3.04 -16.88
CA ASP A 239 -4.52 -4.18 -17.78
C ASP A 239 -5.42 -5.35 -17.38
N LEU A 240 -5.58 -5.62 -16.07
CA LEU A 240 -6.56 -6.57 -15.55
C LEU A 240 -8.00 -6.19 -15.92
N ALA A 241 -8.37 -4.92 -15.76
CA ALA A 241 -9.71 -4.46 -16.09
C ALA A 241 -10.01 -4.58 -17.60
N LYS A 242 -9.03 -4.27 -18.46
CA LYS A 242 -9.15 -4.50 -19.92
C LYS A 242 -9.37 -5.97 -20.24
N ALA A 243 -8.57 -6.85 -19.65
CA ALA A 243 -8.70 -8.30 -19.86
C ALA A 243 -10.07 -8.82 -19.40
N GLN A 244 -10.60 -8.31 -18.28
CA GLN A 244 -11.95 -8.66 -17.81
C GLN A 244 -13.06 -8.18 -18.77
N ILE A 245 -12.95 -6.96 -19.31
CA ILE A 245 -13.95 -6.41 -20.26
C ILE A 245 -13.93 -7.18 -21.58
N GLU A 246 -12.74 -7.53 -22.09
CA GLU A 246 -12.56 -8.31 -23.32
C GLU A 246 -13.19 -9.70 -23.19
N ILE A 247 -12.99 -10.37 -22.06
CA ILE A 247 -13.59 -11.68 -21.77
C ILE A 247 -15.11 -11.59 -21.62
N ALA A 248 -15.64 -10.51 -21.05
CA ALA A 248 -17.07 -10.30 -20.88
C ALA A 248 -17.82 -9.97 -22.20
N GLY A 249 -17.11 -9.92 -23.34
CA GLY A 249 -17.69 -9.58 -24.64
C GLY A 249 -18.09 -8.11 -24.77
N GLY A 250 -17.63 -7.25 -23.86
CA GLY A 250 -17.85 -5.82 -23.93
C GLY A 250 -16.93 -5.20 -24.98
N ALA A 251 -17.46 -4.31 -25.83
CA ALA A 251 -16.60 -3.42 -26.61
C ALA A 251 -15.70 -2.65 -25.64
N THR A 252 -14.40 -2.52 -25.95
CA THR A 252 -13.45 -1.63 -25.29
C THR A 252 -13.90 -0.18 -25.46
N SER A 253 -15.00 0.18 -24.83
CA SER A 253 -15.50 1.54 -24.78
C SER A 253 -14.65 2.29 -23.76
N ASN A 254 -14.13 3.45 -24.14
CA ASN A 254 -13.38 4.33 -23.24
C ASN A 254 -14.18 4.68 -21.97
N GLN A 255 -15.51 4.58 -22.00
CA GLN A 255 -16.39 4.79 -20.85
C GLN A 255 -16.30 3.68 -19.79
N ALA A 256 -16.17 2.40 -20.18
CA ALA A 256 -16.01 1.32 -19.21
C ALA A 256 -14.64 1.36 -18.49
N LEU A 257 -13.62 1.91 -19.16
CA LEU A 257 -12.29 2.12 -18.59
C LEU A 257 -12.14 3.46 -17.86
N ALA A 258 -13.09 4.39 -18.03
CA ALA A 258 -13.05 5.71 -17.39
C ALA A 258 -13.20 5.64 -15.86
N SER A 259 -13.83 4.57 -15.35
CA SER A 259 -13.94 4.30 -13.91
C SER A 259 -12.69 3.62 -13.32
N VAL A 260 -11.74 3.20 -14.17
CA VAL A 260 -10.51 2.52 -13.75
C VAL A 260 -9.35 3.52 -13.72
N PRO A 261 -8.68 3.69 -12.56
CA PRO A 261 -7.59 4.65 -12.42
C PRO A 261 -6.50 4.49 -13.51
N ALA A 262 -5.93 5.61 -13.95
CA ALA A 262 -4.80 5.58 -14.87
C ALA A 262 -3.52 5.16 -14.14
N PRO A 263 -2.58 4.48 -14.84
CA PRO A 263 -1.25 4.26 -14.27
C PRO A 263 -0.61 5.61 -13.94
N SER A 264 0.04 5.66 -12.78
CA SER A 264 0.69 6.88 -12.31
C SER A 264 1.77 7.35 -13.29
N GLY A 265 1.71 8.63 -13.63
CA GLY A 265 2.69 9.29 -14.49
C GLY A 265 3.92 9.76 -13.73
N ALA A 266 4.85 10.39 -14.46
CA ALA A 266 6.05 10.99 -13.87
C ALA A 266 5.72 12.08 -12.83
N GLY A 267 4.62 12.81 -13.02
CA GLY A 267 4.14 13.83 -12.08
C GLY A 267 3.74 13.24 -10.74
N ASP A 268 2.96 12.15 -10.74
CA ASP A 268 2.54 11.46 -9.50
C ASP A 268 3.76 10.88 -8.76
N ILE A 269 4.74 10.34 -9.49
CA ILE A 269 5.98 9.80 -8.90
C ILE A 269 6.82 10.93 -8.27
N ALA A 270 6.94 12.07 -8.95
CA ALA A 270 7.65 13.23 -8.40
C ALA A 270 6.96 13.77 -7.14
N TRP A 271 5.62 13.83 -7.14
CA TRP A 271 4.83 14.24 -5.98
C TRP A 271 4.90 13.25 -4.84
N TRP A 272 4.89 11.95 -5.12
CA TRP A 272 5.17 10.91 -4.13
C TRP A 272 6.55 11.11 -3.48
N GLY A 273 7.58 11.35 -4.30
CA GLY A 273 8.93 11.63 -3.81
C GLY A 273 8.99 12.88 -2.92
N PHE A 274 8.33 13.95 -3.34
CA PHE A 274 8.17 15.16 -2.53
C PHE A 274 7.47 14.86 -1.20
N THR A 275 6.38 14.09 -1.22
CA THR A 275 5.60 13.70 -0.03
C THR A 275 6.47 12.92 0.96
N VAL A 276 7.24 11.94 0.48
CA VAL A 276 8.19 11.16 1.30
C VAL A 276 9.19 12.10 1.98
N LEU A 277 9.80 13.02 1.23
CA LEU A 277 10.77 13.97 1.77
C LEU A 277 10.13 14.95 2.76
N ALA A 278 8.91 15.43 2.49
CA ALA A 278 8.18 16.35 3.34
C ALA A 278 7.87 15.71 4.70
N PHE A 279 7.29 14.50 4.73
CA PHE A 279 6.98 13.81 5.98
C PHE A 279 8.24 13.32 6.72
N ALA A 280 9.28 12.86 6.01
CA ALA A 280 10.58 12.60 6.63
C ALA A 280 11.19 13.86 7.27
N GLY A 281 11.06 15.01 6.60
CA GLY A 281 11.47 16.32 7.12
C GLY A 281 10.68 16.74 8.36
N LEU A 282 9.36 16.51 8.39
CA LEU A 282 8.51 16.78 9.55
C LEU A 282 8.93 15.95 10.77
N VAL A 283 9.24 14.67 10.57
CA VAL A 283 9.75 13.79 11.63
C VAL A 283 11.06 14.33 12.20
N TYR A 284 12.01 14.70 11.33
CA TYR A 284 13.27 15.29 11.74
C TYR A 284 13.05 16.59 12.53
N TYR A 285 12.19 17.47 12.03
CA TYR A 285 11.86 18.74 12.67
C TYR A 285 11.23 18.54 14.06
N ALA A 286 10.31 17.59 14.19
CA ALA A 286 9.67 17.26 15.45
C ALA A 286 10.69 16.74 16.48
N VAL A 287 11.57 15.82 16.09
CA VAL A 287 12.67 15.33 16.94
C VAL A 287 13.63 16.45 17.32
N ARG A 288 13.93 17.37 16.40
CA ARG A 288 14.81 18.52 16.68
C ARG A 288 14.23 19.47 17.70
N ARG A 289 12.92 19.78 17.64
CA ARG A 289 12.29 20.76 18.54
C ARG A 289 11.97 20.22 19.92
N ARG A 290 11.86 18.90 20.08
CA ARG A 290 11.53 18.30 21.38
C ARG A 290 12.65 18.62 22.38
N GLN A 291 12.28 19.29 23.47
CA GLN A 291 13.16 19.49 24.62
C GLN A 291 13.21 18.15 25.37
N VAL A 292 14.42 17.64 25.55
CA VAL A 292 14.76 16.35 26.17
C VAL A 292 15.84 16.64 27.18
#